data_AF-A0A9Q1AWG5-F1
#
_entry.id   AF-A0A9Q1AWG5-F1
#
_cell.length_a   1.000
_cell.length_b   1.000
_cell.length_c   1.000
_cell.angle_alpha   90.00
_cell.angle_beta   90.00
_cell.angle_gamma   90.00
#
_symmetry.space_group_name_H-M   'P 1'
#
loop_
_entity.id
_entity.type
_entity.pdbx_description
1 polymer ?
#
loop_
_entity_poly.entity_id
_entity_poly.type
_entity_poly.pdbx_seq_one_letter_code
_entity_poly.pdbx_strand_id
1 'polypeptide(L)'
;MGAHLARRYFLSPDEEPDPNAIPTFDPMYGFPERKERVMIATWEQMNDAKVPLDKRDYCAHYFLVLLKCRRDKFPNVFGCGPEQHDWDFCEYQDNVMRMKEYERERRLLVRKKRIEQKKKEAAAAAAAAAAAAATTT
;
A
#
# COMPACT_ATOMS: atom_id res chain seq x y z
N MET A 1 -0.56 14.95 -12.63
CA MET A 1 0.58 14.78 -11.70
C MET A 1 0.10 15.13 -10.29
N GLY A 2 0.23 14.22 -9.32
CA GLY A 2 -0.32 14.43 -7.98
C GLY A 2 0.56 15.32 -7.09
N ALA A 3 -0.03 15.93 -6.07
CA ALA A 3 0.67 16.81 -5.12
C ALA A 3 1.80 16.11 -4.33
N HIS A 4 1.77 14.77 -4.25
CA HIS A 4 2.85 13.99 -3.63
C HIS A 4 4.18 14.17 -4.38
N LEU A 5 4.18 14.22 -5.72
CA LEU A 5 5.43 14.41 -6.48
C LEU A 5 6.12 15.73 -6.14
N ALA A 6 5.34 16.81 -6.03
CA ALA A 6 5.88 18.11 -5.63
C ALA A 6 6.47 18.07 -4.21
N ARG A 7 5.82 17.35 -3.29
CA ARG A 7 6.31 17.23 -1.91
C ARG A 7 7.58 16.39 -1.83
N ARG A 8 7.67 15.27 -2.56
CA ARG A 8 8.86 14.41 -2.64
C ARG A 8 10.08 15.15 -3.16
N TYR A 9 9.93 15.83 -4.29
CA TYR A 9 11.07 16.40 -5.00
C TYR A 9 11.48 17.79 -4.48
N PHE A 10 10.55 18.61 -4.01
CA PHE A 10 10.85 20.01 -3.63
C PHE A 10 10.79 20.30 -2.14
N LEU A 11 9.92 19.64 -1.37
CA LEU A 11 9.58 20.08 -0.02
C LEU A 11 10.28 19.27 1.08
N SER A 12 10.05 17.96 1.11
CA SER A 12 10.56 17.09 2.18
C SER A 12 10.69 15.63 1.69
N PRO A 13 11.83 15.27 1.08
CA PRO A 13 12.08 13.91 0.59
C PRO A 13 11.98 12.85 1.70
N ASP A 14 12.45 13.18 2.92
CA ASP A 14 12.54 12.23 4.04
C ASP A 14 11.18 11.75 4.57
N GLU A 15 10.09 12.46 4.29
CA GLU A 15 8.76 12.14 4.81
C GLU A 15 7.95 11.26 3.87
N GLU A 16 8.37 11.13 2.61
CA GLU A 16 7.60 10.48 1.58
C GLU A 16 8.15 9.06 1.30
N PRO A 17 7.28 8.06 1.21
CA PRO A 17 7.71 6.70 0.92
C PRO A 17 8.07 6.57 -0.57
N ASP A 18 9.14 5.82 -0.84
CA ASP A 18 9.59 5.53 -2.19
C ASP A 18 8.70 4.44 -2.83
N PRO A 19 8.11 4.67 -4.02
CA PRO A 19 7.20 3.69 -4.65
C PRO A 19 7.82 2.34 -4.98
N ASN A 20 9.14 2.31 -5.22
CA ASN A 20 9.88 1.09 -5.55
C ASN A 20 10.49 0.43 -4.31
N ALA A 21 10.48 1.10 -3.16
CA ALA A 21 11.00 0.52 -1.94
C ALA A 21 9.95 -0.41 -1.34
N ILE A 22 10.40 -1.55 -0.85
CA ILE A 22 9.59 -2.45 -0.04
C ILE A 22 9.18 -1.71 1.25
N PRO A 23 8.00 -1.98 1.82
CA PRO A 23 7.58 -1.43 3.11
C PRO A 23 8.70 -1.45 4.15
N THR A 24 9.10 -0.27 4.61
CA THR A 24 10.18 -0.10 5.60
C THR A 24 9.74 -0.42 7.03
N PHE A 25 8.43 -0.48 7.28
CA PHE A 25 7.85 -0.76 8.60
C PHE A 25 7.17 -2.12 8.61
N ASP A 26 7.30 -2.82 9.74
CA ASP A 26 6.63 -4.09 9.98
C ASP A 26 5.10 -3.98 9.74
N PRO A 27 4.51 -4.88 8.93
CA PRO A 27 3.07 -5.09 8.81
C PRO A 27 2.28 -5.09 10.13
N MET A 28 2.85 -5.64 11.20
CA MET A 28 2.18 -5.79 12.50
C MET A 28 2.23 -4.52 13.36
N TYR A 29 3.07 -3.55 13.01
CA TYR A 29 3.22 -2.33 13.79
C TYR A 29 1.93 -1.49 13.78
N GLY A 30 1.25 -1.41 14.93
CA GLY A 30 0.03 -0.64 15.13
C GLY A 30 -1.28 -1.39 14.92
N PHE A 31 -1.23 -2.71 14.64
CA PHE A 31 -2.42 -3.55 14.58
C PHE A 31 -2.35 -4.65 15.65
N PRO A 32 -3.39 -4.82 16.49
CA PRO A 32 -3.42 -5.91 17.46
C PRO A 32 -3.56 -7.28 16.78
N GLU A 33 -4.30 -7.35 15.66
CA GLU A 33 -4.43 -8.55 14.83
C GLU A 33 -4.72 -8.15 13.37
N ARG A 34 -3.90 -8.60 12.42
CA ARG A 34 -4.06 -8.32 10.98
C ARG A 34 -4.51 -9.59 10.27
N LYS A 35 -5.67 -9.55 9.61
CA LYS A 35 -6.16 -10.65 8.78
C LYS A 35 -5.39 -10.70 7.46
N GLU A 36 -4.95 -11.88 7.07
CA GLU A 36 -4.34 -12.13 5.77
C GLU A 36 -5.39 -12.11 4.65
N ARG A 37 -4.96 -11.78 3.43
CA ARG A 37 -5.84 -11.81 2.26
C ARG A 37 -5.97 -13.26 1.79
N VAL A 38 -7.21 -13.72 1.60
CA VAL A 38 -7.48 -15.09 1.16
C VAL A 38 -7.64 -15.11 -0.36
N MET A 39 -6.84 -15.94 -1.03
CA MET A 39 -7.04 -16.27 -2.45
C MET A 39 -8.21 -17.24 -2.58
N ILE A 40 -9.24 -16.84 -3.33
CA ILE A 40 -10.42 -17.70 -3.58
C ILE A 40 -10.17 -18.63 -4.78
N ALA A 41 -9.45 -18.16 -5.80
CA ALA A 41 -9.12 -18.95 -6.99
C ALA A 41 -7.98 -19.94 -6.71
N THR A 42 -8.14 -21.18 -7.21
CA THR A 42 -7.08 -22.18 -7.14
C THR A 42 -6.03 -21.96 -8.22
N TRP A 43 -4.78 -22.35 -7.96
CA TRP A 43 -3.68 -22.22 -8.92
C TRP A 43 -3.91 -23.00 -10.22
N GLU A 44 -4.51 -24.19 -10.11
CA GLU A 44 -4.82 -25.06 -11.26
C GLU A 44 -5.82 -24.37 -12.20
N GLN A 45 -6.92 -23.82 -11.66
CA GLN A 45 -7.93 -23.10 -12.44
C GLN A 45 -7.35 -21.91 -13.23
N MET A 46 -6.40 -21.17 -12.64
CA MET A 46 -5.75 -20.04 -13.31
C MET A 46 -4.82 -20.47 -14.45
N ASN A 47 -4.15 -21.62 -14.30
CA ASN A 47 -3.29 -22.18 -15.32
C ASN A 47 -4.10 -22.75 -16.50
N ASP A 48 -5.19 -23.45 -16.22
CA ASP A 48 -6.09 -24.01 -17.24
C ASP A 48 -6.72 -22.92 -18.11
N ALA A 49 -7.15 -21.83 -17.47
CA ALA A 49 -7.69 -20.65 -18.16
C ALA A 49 -6.62 -19.79 -18.83
N LYS A 50 -5.33 -20.13 -18.70
CA LYS A 50 -4.18 -19.40 -19.26
C LYS A 50 -4.23 -17.90 -18.96
N VAL A 51 -4.52 -17.54 -17.71
CA VAL A 51 -4.58 -16.14 -17.27
C VAL A 51 -3.18 -15.51 -17.35
N PRO A 52 -3.04 -14.30 -17.93
CA PRO A 52 -1.76 -13.59 -17.97
C PRO A 52 -1.27 -13.26 -16.55
N LEU A 53 0.05 -13.20 -16.38
CA LEU A 53 0.68 -13.01 -15.06
C LEU A 53 0.19 -11.74 -14.34
N ASP A 54 -0.02 -10.65 -15.08
CA ASP A 54 -0.48 -9.38 -14.52
C ASP A 54 -1.89 -9.44 -13.91
N LYS A 55 -2.70 -10.43 -14.30
CA LYS A 55 -4.08 -10.60 -13.83
C LYS A 55 -4.24 -11.73 -12.81
N ARG A 56 -3.13 -12.31 -12.34
CA ARG A 56 -3.13 -13.36 -11.30
C ARG A 56 -3.15 -12.76 -9.89
N ASP A 57 -4.03 -11.79 -9.68
CA ASP A 57 -4.24 -11.11 -8.40
C ASP A 57 -5.29 -11.83 -7.53
N TYR A 58 -5.49 -11.36 -6.30
CA TYR A 58 -6.57 -11.82 -5.40
C TYR A 58 -7.96 -11.77 -6.06
N CYS A 59 -8.12 -10.86 -7.02
CA CYS A 59 -9.32 -10.65 -7.80
C CYS A 59 -9.56 -11.64 -8.97
N ALA A 60 -8.64 -12.58 -9.24
CA ALA A 60 -8.68 -13.45 -10.42
C ALA A 60 -9.96 -14.31 -10.55
N HIS A 61 -10.67 -14.53 -9.45
CA HIS A 61 -11.93 -15.28 -9.45
C HIS A 61 -13.03 -14.61 -10.30
N TYR A 62 -13.16 -13.28 -10.25
CA TYR A 62 -14.10 -12.55 -11.11
C TYR A 62 -13.68 -12.58 -12.58
N PHE A 63 -12.37 -12.53 -12.85
CA PHE A 63 -11.85 -12.61 -14.21
C PHE A 63 -12.19 -13.95 -14.89
N LEU A 64 -12.14 -15.06 -14.15
CA LEU A 64 -12.55 -16.37 -14.66
C LEU A 64 -14.05 -16.40 -15.02
N VAL A 65 -14.90 -15.77 -14.21
CA VAL A 65 -16.35 -15.66 -14.47
C VAL A 65 -16.60 -14.87 -15.74
N LEU A 66 -15.93 -13.73 -15.90
CA LEU A 66 -16.02 -12.88 -17.09
C LEU A 66 -15.61 -13.64 -18.36
N LEU A 67 -14.52 -14.40 -18.31
CA LEU A 67 -14.08 -15.23 -19.44
C LEU A 67 -15.11 -16.30 -19.79
N LYS A 68 -15.73 -16.92 -18.79
CA LYS A 68 -16.80 -17.91 -18.98
C LYS A 68 -18.01 -17.28 -19.65
N CYS A 69 -18.51 -16.15 -19.17
CA CYS A 69 -19.64 -15.44 -19.79
C CYS A 69 -19.36 -14.99 -21.22
N ARG A 70 -18.13 -14.53 -21.51
CA ARG A 70 -17.76 -14.17 -22.89
C ARG A 70 -17.81 -15.38 -23.82
N ARG A 71 -17.45 -16.57 -23.32
CA ARG A 71 -17.54 -17.82 -24.08
C ARG A 71 -18.98 -18.25 -24.30
N ASP A 72 -19.81 -18.15 -23.26
CA ASP A 72 -21.19 -18.66 -23.28
C ASP A 72 -22.16 -17.73 -24.05
N LYS A 73 -21.92 -16.42 -24.05
CA LYS A 73 -22.84 -15.42 -24.65
C LYS A 73 -22.45 -14.97 -26.08
N PHE A 74 -21.46 -15.57 -26.72
CA PHE A 74 -21.12 -15.28 -28.12
C PHE A 74 -22.31 -15.64 -29.03
N PRO A 75 -22.92 -14.73 -29.82
CA PRO A 75 -22.39 -13.50 -30.45
C PRO A 75 -22.71 -12.15 -29.76
N ASN A 76 -23.43 -12.15 -28.64
CA ASN A 76 -23.85 -10.93 -27.94
C ASN A 76 -22.70 -10.36 -27.08
N VAL A 77 -21.93 -9.44 -27.66
CA VAL A 77 -20.75 -8.82 -27.01
C VAL A 77 -21.13 -7.96 -25.78
N PHE A 78 -22.32 -7.36 -25.75
CA PHE A 78 -22.76 -6.47 -24.67
C PHE A 78 -23.41 -7.19 -23.47
N GLY A 79 -23.57 -8.51 -23.52
CA GLY A 79 -24.33 -9.27 -22.52
C GLY A 79 -23.63 -9.46 -21.17
N CYS A 80 -22.41 -8.96 -20.99
CA CYS A 80 -21.55 -9.26 -19.84
C CYS A 80 -21.23 -8.07 -18.92
N GLY A 81 -22.03 -7.00 -18.97
CA GLY A 81 -21.84 -5.80 -18.14
C GLY A 81 -21.74 -6.03 -16.62
N PRO A 82 -22.61 -6.81 -15.97
CA PRO A 82 -22.56 -6.96 -14.50
C PRO A 82 -21.27 -7.65 -14.04
N GLU A 83 -20.83 -8.67 -14.76
CA GLU A 83 -19.63 -9.44 -14.41
C GLU A 83 -18.35 -8.64 -14.64
N GLN A 84 -18.35 -7.73 -15.64
CA GLN A 84 -17.28 -6.75 -15.82
C GLN A 84 -17.23 -5.77 -14.64
N HIS A 85 -18.38 -5.23 -14.24
CA HIS A 85 -18.46 -4.30 -13.11
C HIS A 85 -17.97 -4.94 -11.80
N ASP A 86 -18.29 -6.22 -11.55
CA ASP A 86 -17.83 -6.93 -10.36
C ASP A 86 -16.30 -7.09 -10.34
N TRP A 87 -15.69 -7.38 -11.50
CA TRP A 87 -14.24 -7.43 -11.64
C TRP A 87 -13.60 -6.06 -11.41
N ASP A 88 -14.09 -5.02 -12.08
CA ASP A 88 -13.60 -3.64 -11.96
C ASP A 88 -13.72 -3.12 -10.52
N PHE A 89 -14.81 -3.44 -9.84
CA PHE A 89 -15.04 -3.04 -8.46
C PHE A 89 -14.05 -3.71 -7.51
N CYS A 90 -13.73 -4.97 -7.74
CA CYS A 90 -12.75 -5.70 -6.96
C CYS A 90 -11.32 -5.16 -7.20
N GLU A 91 -10.94 -4.85 -8.44
CA GLU A 91 -9.66 -4.17 -8.73
C GLU A 91 -9.59 -2.77 -8.08
N TYR A 92 -10.72 -2.05 -8.06
CA TYR A 92 -10.81 -0.78 -7.34
C TYR A 92 -10.57 -0.96 -5.83
N GLN A 93 -11.14 -1.98 -5.21
CA GLN A 93 -10.90 -2.27 -3.80
C GLN A 93 -9.43 -2.61 -3.51
N ASP A 94 -8.78 -3.39 -4.38
CA ASP A 94 -7.35 -3.70 -4.26
C ASP A 94 -6.48 -2.43 -4.38
N ASN A 95 -6.83 -1.53 -5.29
CA ASN A 95 -6.18 -0.23 -5.42
C ASN A 95 -6.37 0.63 -4.17
N VAL A 96 -7.57 0.68 -3.60
CA VAL A 96 -7.84 1.38 -2.33
C VAL A 96 -6.98 0.82 -1.20
N MET A 97 -6.75 -0.50 -1.16
CA MET A 97 -5.87 -1.11 -0.17
C MET A 97 -4.40 -0.70 -0.36
N ARG A 98 -3.90 -0.65 -1.60
CA ARG A 98 -2.54 -0.15 -1.91
C ARG A 98 -2.38 1.32 -1.51
N MET A 99 -3.40 2.14 -1.72
CA MET A 99 -3.40 3.55 -1.28
C MET A 99 -3.34 3.71 0.25
N LYS A 100 -4.02 2.83 1.00
CA LYS A 100 -3.95 2.81 2.47
C LYS A 100 -2.56 2.44 2.96
N GLU A 101 -1.87 1.52 2.28
CA GLU A 101 -0.49 1.13 2.60
C GLU A 101 0.48 2.30 2.38
N TYR A 102 0.36 3.02 1.26
CA TYR A 102 1.13 4.22 0.97
C TYR A 102 0.94 5.32 2.03
N GLU A 103 -0.31 5.64 2.38
CA GLU A 103 -0.58 6.65 3.41
C GLU A 103 -0.11 6.22 4.80
N ARG A 104 -0.20 4.93 5.13
CA ARG A 104 0.30 4.38 6.39
C ARG A 104 1.79 4.65 6.54
N GLU A 105 2.58 4.29 5.54
CA GLU A 105 4.03 4.50 5.56
C GLU A 105 4.39 5.97 5.69
N ARG A 106 3.74 6.83 4.90
CA ARG A 106 3.95 8.28 4.99
C ARG A 106 3.71 8.80 6.40
N ARG A 107 2.60 8.41 7.04
CA ARG A 107 2.29 8.84 8.43
C ARG A 107 3.30 8.32 9.43
N LEU A 108 3.82 7.11 9.23
CA LEU A 108 4.85 6.53 10.08
C LEU A 108 6.21 7.22 9.92
N LEU A 109 6.61 7.60 8.70
CA LEU A 109 7.83 8.39 8.44
C LEU A 109 7.74 9.78 9.08
N VAL A 110 6.61 10.47 8.89
CA VAL A 110 6.36 11.76 9.57
C VAL A 110 6.44 11.61 11.09
N ARG A 111 5.91 10.52 11.65
CA ARG A 111 6.01 10.24 13.09
C ARG A 111 7.45 9.97 13.53
N LYS A 112 8.22 9.19 12.77
CA LYS A 112 9.66 8.94 13.05
C LYS A 112 10.43 10.26 13.10
N LYS A 113 10.27 11.10 12.08
CA LYS A 113 10.90 12.43 12.00
C LYS A 113 10.57 13.31 13.22
N ARG A 114 9.29 13.37 13.61
CA ARG A 114 8.87 14.12 14.82
C ARG A 114 9.52 13.58 16.10
N ILE A 115 9.65 12.27 16.24
CA ILE A 115 10.30 11.65 17.41
C ILE A 115 11.80 11.95 17.41
N GLU A 116 12.46 11.89 16.25
CA GLU A 116 13.88 12.22 16.11
C GLU A 116 14.17 13.68 16.41
N GLN A 117 13.32 14.61 15.96
CA GLN A 117 13.42 16.03 16.31
C GLN A 117 13.32 16.23 17.82
N LYS A 118 12.31 15.65 18.48
CA LYS A 118 12.17 15.71 19.95
C LYS A 118 13.35 15.10 20.69
N LYS A 119 13.90 13.99 20.20
CA LYS A 119 15.10 13.36 20.78
C LYS A 119 16.33 14.27 20.64
N LYS A 120 16.49 14.94 19.50
CA LYS A 120 17.58 15.91 19.26
C LYS A 120 17.44 17.12 20.18
N GLU A 121 16.24 17.65 20.35
CA GLU A 121 15.95 18.74 21.29
C GLU A 121 16.19 18.33 22.74
N ALA A 122 15.73 17.14 23.15
CA ALA A 122 15.98 16.61 24.48
C ALA A 122 17.47 16.32 24.73
N ALA A 123 18.20 15.80 23.73
CA ALA A 123 19.63 15.59 23.80
C ALA A 123 20.41 16.91 23.84
N ALA A 124 19.99 17.93 23.08
CA ALA A 124 20.56 19.27 23.14
C ALA A 124 20.29 19.93 24.49
N ALA A 125 19.09 19.78 25.06
CA ALA A 125 18.76 20.25 26.40
C ALA A 125 19.57 19.50 27.48
N ALA A 126 19.73 18.18 27.36
CA ALA A 126 20.56 17.39 28.26
C ALA A 126 22.06 17.75 28.14
N ALA A 127 22.56 17.99 26.92
CA ALA A 127 23.94 18.44 26.68
C ALA A 127 24.17 19.87 27.20
N ALA A 128 23.20 20.77 27.06
CA ALA A 128 23.26 22.11 27.63
C ALA A 128 23.21 22.08 29.17
N ALA A 129 22.40 21.20 29.76
CA ALA A 129 22.38 20.99 31.22
C ALA A 129 23.70 20.39 31.73
N ALA A 130 24.31 19.45 31.00
CA ALA A 130 25.61 18.89 31.33
C ALA A 130 26.75 19.93 31.20
N ALA A 131 26.69 20.81 30.19
CA ALA A 131 27.65 21.91 30.03
C ALA A 131 27.51 22.96 31.15
N ALA A 132 26.30 23.28 31.60
CA ALA A 132 26.07 24.21 32.72
C ALA A 132 26.58 23.65 34.06
N ALA A 133 26.50 22.33 34.27
CA ALA A 133 27.06 21.65 35.45
C ALA A 133 28.61 21.62 35.44
N ALA A 134 29.24 21.62 34.27
CA ALA A 134 30.71 21.68 34.15
C ALA A 134 31.30 23.10 34.32
N THR A 135 30.49 24.15 34.13
CA THR A 135 30.91 25.55 34.37
C THR A 135 30.72 26.04 35.81
N THR A 136 30.13 25.23 36.69
CA THR A 136 29.91 25.57 38.12
C THR A 136 30.85 24.85 39.08
N THR A 137 31.80 24.06 38.55
CA THR A 137 33.00 23.54 39.24
C THR A 137 34.24 24.23 38.72
#